data_AF-A0A5D6WGL3-F1
#
_entry.id   AF-A0A5D6WGL3-F1
#
_cell.length_a   1.000
_cell.length_b   1.000
_cell.length_c   1.000
_cell.angle_alpha   90.00
_cell.angle_beta   90.00
_cell.angle_gamma   90.00
#
_symmetry.space_group_name_H-M   'P 1'
#
loop_
_entity.id
_entity.type
_entity.pdbx_description
1 polymer ?
#
loop_
_entity_poly.entity_id
_entity_poly.type
_entity_poly.pdbx_seq_one_letter_code
_entity_poly.pdbx_strand_id
1 'polypeptide(L)' 'MRTNQKTTLKITRVTATSSTGKETHDFVNLAVNPELADKDVLSIGDKLSFLQKFPIVSVGRIDSSVLAND' A
#
# COMPACT_ATOMS: atom_id res chain seq x y z
N MET A 1 -12.00 14.05 18.62
CA MET A 1 -10.54 13.96 18.35
C MET A 1 -10.27 12.57 17.77
N ARG A 2 -9.58 12.45 16.62
CA ARG A 2 -9.26 11.12 16.04
C ARG A 2 -8.13 10.50 16.85
N THR A 3 -8.42 9.45 17.61
CA THR A 3 -7.43 8.73 18.41
C THR A 3 -6.88 7.56 17.57
N ASN A 4 -5.55 7.40 17.51
CA ASN A 4 -4.87 6.32 16.76
C ASN A 4 -5.12 6.31 15.24
N GLN A 5 -4.78 7.40 14.54
CA GLN A 5 -4.69 7.36 13.07
C GLN A 5 -3.52 6.47 12.65
N LYS A 6 -3.82 5.45 11.86
CA LYS A 6 -2.83 4.52 11.30
C LYS A 6 -2.97 4.55 9.79
N THR A 7 -1.95 5.08 9.13
CA THR A 7 -1.89 5.08 7.67
C THR A 7 -1.01 3.92 7.22
N THR A 8 -1.52 3.14 6.29
CA THR A 8 -0.81 2.00 5.71
C THR A 8 -0.72 2.18 4.21
N LEU A 9 0.48 2.10 3.68
CA LEU A 9 0.74 2.03 2.25
C LEU A 9 0.65 0.56 1.83
N LYS A 10 -0.29 0.25 0.94
CA LYS A 10 -0.46 -1.07 0.36
C LYS A 10 0.05 -1.07 -1.08
N ILE A 11 1.01 -1.95 -1.36
CA ILE A 11 1.57 -2.15 -2.69
C ILE A 11 1.21 -3.57 -3.14
N THR A 12 0.43 -3.68 -4.21
CA THR A 12 0.04 -4.97 -4.81
C THR A 12 1.00 -5.30 -5.96
N ARG A 13 1.60 -6.48 -5.93
CA ARG A 13 2.60 -6.96 -6.90
C ARG A 13 2.21 -8.32 -7.48
N VAL A 14 2.61 -8.61 -8.71
CA VAL A 14 2.44 -9.93 -9.32
C VAL A 14 3.67 -10.78 -9.01
N THR A 15 3.52 -11.85 -8.23
CA THR A 15 4.65 -12.71 -7.85
C THR A 15 4.83 -13.91 -8.78
N ALA A 16 3.76 -14.33 -9.44
CA ALA A 16 3.80 -15.41 -10.41
C ALA A 16 2.69 -15.23 -11.44
N THR A 17 2.95 -15.64 -12.67
CA THR A 17 1.92 -15.76 -13.70
C THR A 17 1.81 -17.24 -14.05
N SER A 18 0.64 -17.82 -13.82
CA SER A 18 0.36 -19.21 -14.18
C SER A 18 0.37 -19.37 -15.71
N SER A 19 0.64 -20.58 -16.19
CA SER A 19 0.60 -20.95 -17.61
C SER A 19 -0.75 -20.74 -18.30
N THR A 20 -1.81 -20.49 -17.53
CA THR A 20 -3.15 -20.13 -18.02
C THR A 20 -3.38 -18.61 -18.11
N GLY A 21 -2.37 -17.79 -17.84
CA GLY A 21 -2.47 -16.32 -17.82
C GLY A 21 -3.04 -15.75 -16.52
N LYS A 22 -3.32 -16.59 -15.50
CA LYS A 22 -3.74 -16.09 -14.18
C LYS A 22 -2.55 -15.54 -13.40
N GLU A 23 -2.64 -14.26 -13.06
CA GLU A 23 -1.66 -13.56 -12.23
C GLU A 23 -1.92 -13.84 -10.73
N THR A 24 -0.89 -14.26 -10.03
CA THR A 24 -0.86 -14.39 -8.58
C THR A 24 -0.41 -13.06 -7.99
N HIS A 25 -1.32 -12.42 -7.25
CA HIS A 25 -1.07 -11.17 -6.58
C HIS A 25 -0.61 -11.39 -5.15
N ASP A 26 0.43 -10.67 -4.75
CA ASP A 26 0.87 -10.52 -3.37
C ASP A 26 0.76 -9.04 -2.99
N PHE A 27 0.70 -8.75 -1.69
CA PHE A 27 0.61 -7.37 -1.21
C PHE A 27 1.57 -7.12 -0.05
N VAL A 28 2.22 -5.96 -0.11
CA VAL A 28 3.09 -5.48 0.96
C VAL A 28 2.41 -4.30 1.62
N ASN A 29 2.19 -4.42 2.93
CA ASN A 29 1.63 -3.36 3.76
C ASN A 29 2.76 -2.72 4.56
N LEU A 30 2.99 -1.43 4.36
CA LEU A 30 3.97 -0.63 5.07
C LEU A 30 3.26 0.38 5.95
N ALA A 31 3.58 0.40 7.24
CA ALA A 31 3.10 1.45 8.12
C ALA A 31 3.78 2.77 7.71
N VAL A 32 2.98 3.80 7.46
CA VAL A 32 3.45 5.13 7.08
C VAL A 32 2.91 6.16 8.06
N ASN A 33 3.68 7.24 8.27
CA ASN A 33 3.24 8.32 9.17
C ASN A 33 1.94 8.93 8.61
N PRO A 34 0.84 8.98 9.39
CA PRO A 34 -0.42 9.60 8.97
C PRO A 34 -0.31 11.08 8.60
N GLU A 35 0.71 11.79 9.08
CA GLU A 35 0.97 13.20 8.74
C GLU A 35 1.52 13.39 7.32
N LEU A 36 1.91 12.31 6.63
CA LEU A 36 2.33 12.39 5.24
C LEU A 36 1.13 12.74 4.36
N ALA A 37 1.34 13.66 3.41
CA ALA A 37 0.35 13.94 2.38
C ALA A 37 0.24 12.76 1.40
N ASP A 38 -0.94 12.57 0.81
CA ASP A 38 -1.20 11.49 -0.15
C ASP A 38 -0.20 11.47 -1.30
N LYS A 39 0.21 12.66 -1.79
CA LYS A 39 1.24 12.81 -2.84
C LYS A 39 2.58 12.18 -2.45
N ASP A 40 2.96 12.28 -1.18
CA ASP A 40 4.24 11.80 -0.68
C ASP A 40 4.18 10.29 -0.50
N VAL A 41 3.06 9.78 0.01
CA VAL A 41 2.78 8.33 0.12
C VAL A 41 2.77 7.67 -1.26
N LEU A 42 2.13 8.29 -2.25
CA LEU A 42 2.12 7.82 -3.63
C LEU A 42 3.53 7.82 -4.24
N SER A 43 4.28 8.90 -4.07
CA SER A 43 5.66 9.01 -4.58
C SER A 43 6.60 7.99 -3.92
N ILE A 44 6.42 7.68 -2.63
CA ILE A 44 7.14 6.61 -1.94
C ILE A 44 6.76 5.25 -2.53
N GLY A 45 5.47 4.99 -2.75
CA GLY A 45 5.00 3.76 -3.36
C GLY A 45 5.53 3.56 -4.78
N ASP A 46 5.61 4.62 -5.58
CA ASP A 46 6.21 4.58 -6.93
C ASP A 46 7.72 4.35 -6.89
N LYS A 47 8.45 5.00 -5.98
CA LYS A 47 9.90 4.74 -5.84
C LYS A 47 10.18 3.32 -5.37
N LEU A 48 9.37 2.82 -4.43
CA LEU A 48 9.42 1.43 -4.01
C LEU A 48 9.03 0.49 -5.14
N SER A 49 8.15 0.93 -6.06
CA SER A 49 7.75 0.09 -7.18
C SER A 49 8.87 -0.20 -8.16
N PHE A 50 9.69 0.82 -8.45
CA PHE A 50 10.91 0.69 -9.24
C PHE A 50 11.98 -0.20 -8.59
N LEU A 51 11.94 -0.37 -7.27
CA LEU A 51 12.88 -1.21 -6.52
C LEU A 51 12.40 -2.65 -6.38
N GLN A 52 11.14 -2.94 -6.71
CA GLN A 52 10.61 -4.29 -6.59
C GLN A 52 11.02 -5.15 -7.78
N LYS A 53 11.49 -6.37 -7.46
CA LYS A 53 11.79 -7.42 -8.45
C LYS A 53 10.55 -7.87 -9.25
N PHE A 54 9.36 -7.55 -8.76
CA PHE A 54 8.07 -7.99 -9.29
C PHE A 54 7.26 -6.81 -9.82
N PRO A 55 6.55 -6.96 -10.95
CA PRO A 55 5.74 -5.89 -11.51
C PRO A 55 4.58 -5.54 -10.56
N ILE A 56 4.34 -4.25 -10.41
CA ILE A 56 3.33 -3.71 -9.50
C ILE A 56 2.05 -3.38 -10.25
N VAL A 57 0.95 -3.83 -9.67
CA VAL A 57 -0.40 -3.67 -10.21
C VAL A 57 -1.03 -2.39 -9.67
N SER A 58 -0.82 -2.11 -8.39
CA SER A 58 -1.44 -0.95 -7.74
C SER A 58 -0.68 -0.51 -6.50
N VAL A 59 -0.63 0.80 -6.27
CA VAL A 59 -0.21 1.43 -5.02
C VAL A 59 -1.42 2.14 -4.43
N GLY A 60 -1.70 1.93 -3.14
CA GLY A 60 -2.84 2.55 -2.45
C GLY A 60 -2.54 2.93 -1.01
N ARG A 61 -3.26 3.92 -0.51
CA ARG A 61 -3.23 4.37 0.89
C ARG A 61 -4.47 3.84 1.61
N ILE A 62 -4.27 3.27 2.80
CA ILE A 62 -5.33 2.81 3.69
C ILE A 62 -5.19 3.60 4.99
N ASP A 63 -6.14 4.48 5.25
CA ASP A 63 -6.24 5.19 6.52
C ASP A 63 -7.25 4.49 7.43
N SER A 64 -6.76 3.93 8.52
CA SER A 64 -7.58 3.40 9.60
C SER A 64 -7.54 4.40 10.75
N SER A 65 -8.70 4.87 11.18
CA SER A 65 -8.84 5.61 12.43
C SER A 65 -9.80 4.83 13.31
N VAL A 66 -9.44 4.61 14.58
CA VAL A 66 -10.44 4.18 15.56
C VAL A 66 -11.36 5.38 15.75
N LEU A 67 -12.64 5.24 15.39
CA LEU A 67 -13.67 6.16 15.86
C LEU A 67 -13.73 5.95 17.37
N ALA A 68 -13.47 7.00 18.15
CA ALA A 68 -13.76 6.98 19.58
C ALA A 68 -15.25 6.65 19.71
N ASN A 69 -15.55 5.45 20.17
CA ASN A 69 -16.90 5.06 20.54
C ASN A 69 -17.20 5.82 21.83
N ASP A 70 -18.31 6.56 21.82
CA ASP A 70 -18.91 7.27 22.95
C ASP A 70 -19.25 6.28 24.09
#